data_AF-N2BDA2-F1
#
_entry.id   AF-N2BDA2-F1
#
_cell.length_a   1.000
_cell.length_b   1.000
_cell.length_c   1.000
_cell.angle_alpha   90.00
_cell.angle_beta   90.00
_cell.angle_gamma   90.00
#
_symmetry.space_group_name_H-M   'P 1'
#
loop_
_entity.id
_entity.type
_entity.pdbx_description
1 polymer ?
#
loop_
_entity_poly.entity_id
_entity_poly.type
_entity_poly.pdbx_seq_one_letter_code
_entity_poly.pdbx_strand_id
1 'polypeptide(L)'
;MKILVVFDDTNVKSEVIKDVIGDKGFADVVVKKKRLETYYCDTIRELYPDADWKLVRYHYEFHDLLEKSNMEIWDDARILHCFSNYIISDMEAVKLSFEKLKFIEKAYKVLSHKKAAAVMFPNVDSYRRFLTQTCSGQATSETIKIIEASFETDGLVDIGIVNCFIRCITGNFDSRYFNSLSGDEYTLIKSSANKQKIKSEYTYYHLLPADMKMWFVMPFDYREDEERASYTMERLHMTDLAIKWVHGSVDQKEFEELLDKYFYFFRLRHKKNISMDEYRNISNDLYVNKVIKRVEELRKLAQFEKIDCLLQANGSINHLDAILEKYLKLKTKIETNNQYEPISVIGHGDSCFANTLYNKTTKTLKFIDPKGALSEEELWTNPYYDIAKLSHSICGRYDFFNNGLFDIKINEDFQCELYIDFDHSEYVNIFKVKLEQNGYDYLTVRIYEASLFISMLPLHIDYPHKVLGFILNAANILKEIEKDV
;
A
#
# COMPACT_ATOMS: atom_id res chain seq x y z
N MET A 1 5.98 -39.95 -10.04
CA MET A 1 7.32 -39.39 -9.74
C MET A 1 7.15 -38.40 -8.61
N LYS A 2 7.84 -38.59 -7.48
CA LYS A 2 7.73 -37.69 -6.33
C LYS A 2 8.48 -36.39 -6.64
N ILE A 3 7.89 -35.25 -6.30
CA ILE A 3 8.52 -33.94 -6.40
C ILE A 3 8.57 -33.34 -5.00
N LEU A 4 9.76 -32.94 -4.58
CA LEU A 4 9.96 -32.11 -3.39
C LEU A 4 10.20 -30.68 -3.86
N VAL A 5 9.41 -29.74 -3.35
CA VAL A 5 9.62 -28.31 -3.57
C VAL A 5 10.05 -27.67 -2.28
N VAL A 6 11.23 -27.04 -2.30
CA VAL A 6 11.77 -26.27 -1.19
C VAL A 6 11.69 -24.80 -1.56
N PHE A 7 10.96 -24.02 -0.77
CA PHE A 7 10.84 -22.58 -0.89
C PHE A 7 11.76 -21.92 0.14
N ASP A 8 12.89 -21.40 -0.34
CA ASP A 8 13.96 -20.81 0.45
C ASP A 8 13.69 -19.32 0.71
N ASP A 9 13.31 -19.00 1.94
CA ASP A 9 13.02 -17.67 2.46
C ASP A 9 14.18 -17.07 3.27
N THR A 10 15.40 -17.62 3.12
CA THR A 10 16.60 -17.17 3.82
C THR A 10 17.36 -16.05 3.12
N ASN A 11 16.89 -15.59 1.94
CA ASN A 11 17.56 -14.56 1.14
C ASN A 11 17.72 -13.23 1.90
N VAL A 12 18.89 -12.58 1.73
CA VAL A 12 19.16 -11.28 2.36
C VAL A 12 18.36 -10.17 1.67
N LYS A 13 17.50 -9.51 2.45
CA LYS A 13 16.73 -8.34 2.04
C LYS A 13 17.60 -7.07 2.05
N SER A 14 17.38 -6.17 1.09
CA SER A 14 17.95 -4.81 1.15
C SER A 14 17.34 -4.02 2.33
N GLU A 15 18.00 -2.95 2.77
CA GLU A 15 17.47 -2.11 3.86
C GLU A 15 16.10 -1.53 3.53
N VAL A 16 15.87 -1.12 2.28
CA VAL A 16 14.56 -0.59 1.83
C VAL A 16 13.47 -1.65 1.94
N ILE A 17 13.75 -2.90 1.54
CA ILE A 17 12.77 -3.99 1.65
C ILE A 17 12.53 -4.32 3.12
N LYS A 18 13.58 -4.37 3.95
CA LYS A 18 13.45 -4.58 5.41
C LYS A 18 12.61 -3.49 6.06
N ASP A 19 12.72 -2.22 5.62
CA ASP A 19 11.87 -1.14 6.13
C ASP A 19 10.38 -1.34 5.79
N VAL A 20 10.07 -2.04 4.69
CA VAL A 20 8.68 -2.30 4.26
C VAL A 20 8.05 -3.48 4.96
N ILE A 21 8.75 -4.62 5.06
CA ILE A 21 8.19 -5.86 5.61
C ILE A 21 8.73 -6.24 6.99
N GLY A 22 9.64 -5.45 7.54
CA GLY A 22 10.29 -5.69 8.82
C GLY A 22 11.09 -6.99 8.81
N ASP A 23 10.91 -7.77 9.88
CA ASP A 23 11.57 -9.05 10.07
C ASP A 23 10.99 -10.18 9.20
N LYS A 24 9.77 -10.00 8.65
CA LYS A 24 9.09 -10.98 7.78
C LYS A 24 9.92 -11.30 6.54
N GLY A 25 9.87 -12.54 6.07
CA GLY A 25 10.54 -12.93 4.83
C GLY A 25 9.73 -12.58 3.57
N PHE A 26 10.30 -12.84 2.40
CA PHE A 26 9.58 -12.64 1.14
C PHE A 26 8.35 -13.55 1.05
N ALA A 27 8.38 -14.73 1.68
CA ALA A 27 7.25 -15.66 1.73
C ALA A 27 5.96 -15.04 2.31
N ASP A 28 6.10 -14.09 3.25
CA ASP A 28 4.98 -13.44 3.93
C ASP A 28 4.44 -12.20 3.19
N VAL A 29 5.12 -11.79 2.11
CA VAL A 29 4.71 -10.65 1.29
C VAL A 29 3.34 -10.94 0.69
N VAL A 30 2.38 -10.03 0.90
CA VAL A 30 1.03 -10.18 0.35
C VAL A 30 1.00 -9.66 -1.08
N VAL A 31 0.65 -10.53 -2.02
CA VAL A 31 0.49 -10.26 -3.44
C VAL A 31 -0.89 -10.72 -3.87
N LYS A 32 -1.69 -9.84 -4.50
CA LYS A 32 -3.06 -10.16 -4.95
C LYS A 32 -3.92 -10.84 -3.86
N LYS A 33 -3.90 -10.31 -2.63
CA LYS A 33 -4.60 -10.84 -1.44
C LYS A 33 -4.11 -12.20 -0.92
N LYS A 34 -3.01 -12.77 -1.45
CA LYS A 34 -2.42 -14.03 -0.97
C LYS A 34 -0.98 -13.79 -0.52
N ARG A 35 -0.48 -14.56 0.45
CA ARG A 35 0.96 -14.58 0.75
C ARG A 35 1.73 -15.12 -0.46
N LEU A 36 2.94 -14.63 -0.70
CA LEU A 36 3.77 -15.05 -1.82
C LEU A 36 4.01 -16.55 -1.80
N GLU A 37 4.23 -17.14 -0.62
CA GLU A 37 4.33 -18.58 -0.46
C GLU A 37 3.10 -19.32 -1.01
N THR A 38 1.89 -18.90 -0.61
CA THR A 38 0.64 -19.52 -1.04
C THR A 38 0.45 -19.36 -2.54
N TYR A 39 0.72 -18.15 -3.06
CA TYR A 39 0.66 -17.89 -4.50
C TYR A 39 1.61 -18.81 -5.28
N TYR A 40 2.88 -18.88 -4.86
CA TYR A 40 3.89 -19.71 -5.51
C TYR A 40 3.56 -21.20 -5.40
N CYS A 41 3.11 -21.66 -4.23
CA CYS A 41 2.71 -23.04 -4.00
C CYS A 41 1.52 -23.46 -4.87
N ASP A 42 0.48 -22.61 -4.97
CA ASP A 42 -0.68 -22.86 -5.82
C ASP A 42 -0.24 -23.00 -7.28
N THR A 43 0.60 -22.08 -7.77
CA THR A 43 1.12 -22.10 -9.14
C THR A 43 1.97 -23.34 -9.42
N ILE A 44 2.83 -23.77 -8.50
CA ILE A 44 3.65 -24.98 -8.69
C ILE A 44 2.80 -26.26 -8.68
N ARG A 45 1.72 -26.29 -7.90
CA ARG A 45 0.79 -27.42 -7.87
C ARG A 45 0.00 -27.59 -9.17
N GLU A 46 -0.13 -26.56 -9.99
CA GLU A 46 -0.66 -26.71 -11.36
C GLU A 46 0.25 -27.59 -12.25
N LEU A 47 1.58 -27.57 -12.01
CA LEU A 47 2.55 -28.42 -12.73
C LEU A 47 2.77 -29.77 -12.04
N TYR A 48 2.73 -29.76 -10.72
CA TYR A 48 3.02 -30.90 -9.85
C TYR A 48 1.97 -31.01 -8.74
N PRO A 49 0.77 -31.58 -9.03
CA PRO A 49 -0.34 -31.61 -8.08
C PRO A 49 0.00 -32.27 -6.74
N ASP A 50 0.84 -33.31 -6.76
CA ASP A 50 1.26 -34.10 -5.60
C ASP A 50 2.62 -33.66 -5.02
N ALA A 51 3.08 -32.44 -5.31
CA ALA A 51 4.35 -31.94 -4.80
C ALA A 51 4.34 -31.79 -3.27
N ASP A 52 5.36 -32.36 -2.60
CA ASP A 52 5.62 -32.09 -1.19
C ASP A 52 6.26 -30.70 -1.05
N TRP A 53 5.65 -29.84 -0.24
CA TRP A 53 6.08 -28.45 -0.07
C TRP A 53 6.83 -28.28 1.27
N LYS A 54 7.95 -27.56 1.23
CA LYS A 54 8.74 -27.22 2.41
C LYS A 54 9.17 -25.76 2.33
N LEU A 55 8.73 -24.97 3.30
CA LEU A 55 9.21 -23.61 3.50
C LEU A 55 10.43 -23.63 4.43
N VAL A 56 11.47 -22.88 4.07
CA VAL A 56 12.66 -22.66 4.92
C VAL A 56 12.75 -21.17 5.20
N ARG A 57 12.51 -20.76 6.44
CA ARG A 57 12.58 -19.36 6.89
C ARG A 57 13.92 -19.01 7.49
N TYR A 58 14.56 -20.00 8.10
CA TYR A 58 15.81 -19.81 8.82
C TYR A 58 16.87 -20.81 8.37
N HIS A 59 18.13 -20.37 8.37
CA HIS A 59 19.24 -21.20 7.91
C HIS A 59 19.37 -22.51 8.70
N TYR A 60 18.99 -22.54 9.98
CA TYR A 60 19.06 -23.76 10.80
C TYR A 60 18.07 -24.84 10.33
N GLU A 61 16.97 -24.49 9.65
CA GLU A 61 15.97 -25.45 9.17
C GLU A 61 16.51 -26.29 8.00
N PHE A 62 17.64 -25.91 7.39
CA PHE A 62 18.35 -26.78 6.45
C PHE A 62 18.88 -28.06 7.12
N HIS A 63 19.17 -28.04 8.42
CA HIS A 63 19.57 -29.25 9.16
C HIS A 63 18.43 -30.27 9.21
N ASP A 64 17.20 -29.84 9.47
CA ASP A 64 16.02 -30.71 9.46
C ASP A 64 15.78 -31.32 8.08
N LEU A 65 16.00 -30.55 7.01
CA LEU A 65 15.93 -31.06 5.64
C LEU A 65 17.03 -32.09 5.37
N LEU A 66 18.24 -31.86 5.88
CA LEU A 66 19.36 -32.79 5.73
C LEU A 66 19.09 -34.11 6.47
N GLU A 67 18.59 -34.05 7.71
CA GLU A 67 18.19 -35.23 8.48
C GLU A 67 17.10 -36.03 7.78
N LYS A 68 16.03 -35.37 7.32
CA LYS A 68 14.95 -36.03 6.56
C LYS A 68 15.45 -36.64 5.26
N SER A 69 16.40 -35.99 4.59
CA SER A 69 17.03 -36.54 3.39
C SER A 69 17.85 -37.80 3.71
N ASN A 70 18.40 -37.94 4.91
CA ASN A 70 19.15 -39.12 5.35
C ASN A 70 18.25 -40.28 5.80
N MET A 71 17.00 -40.00 6.18
CA MET A 71 16.01 -40.99 6.59
C MET A 71 15.22 -41.62 5.43
N GLU A 72 15.68 -41.46 4.18
CA GLU A 72 15.06 -42.06 2.98
C GLU A 72 13.59 -41.64 2.72
N ILE A 73 13.11 -40.58 3.38
CA ILE A 73 11.72 -40.10 3.29
C ILE A 73 11.36 -39.66 1.86
N TRP A 74 12.34 -39.13 1.13
CA TRP A 74 12.17 -38.58 -0.22
C TRP A 74 12.82 -39.43 -1.30
N ASP A 75 13.05 -40.72 -1.04
CA ASP A 75 13.64 -41.60 -2.05
C ASP A 75 12.87 -41.54 -3.37
N ASP A 76 13.63 -41.53 -4.46
CA ASP A 76 13.18 -41.31 -5.84
C ASP A 76 12.52 -39.95 -6.14
N ALA A 77 12.61 -38.99 -5.21
CA ALA A 77 12.12 -37.63 -5.46
C ALA A 77 13.11 -36.82 -6.30
N ARG A 78 12.55 -36.01 -7.20
CA ARG A 78 13.25 -34.89 -7.83
C ARG A 78 12.97 -33.62 -7.05
N ILE A 79 13.95 -32.73 -6.95
CA ILE A 79 13.88 -31.58 -6.05
C ILE A 79 13.92 -30.28 -6.83
N LEU A 80 12.98 -29.40 -6.54
CA LEU A 80 12.94 -28.01 -7.01
C LEU A 80 13.17 -27.09 -5.81
N HIS A 81 14.33 -26.44 -5.76
CA HIS A 81 14.67 -25.47 -4.73
C HIS A 81 14.48 -24.06 -5.29
N CYS A 82 13.43 -23.35 -4.87
CA CYS A 82 13.05 -22.02 -5.34
C CYS A 82 13.46 -20.96 -4.32
N PHE A 83 14.02 -19.84 -4.78
CA PHE A 83 14.31 -18.71 -3.89
C PHE A 83 13.09 -17.78 -3.78
N SER A 84 12.75 -17.41 -2.56
CA SER A 84 11.58 -16.58 -2.22
C SER A 84 11.65 -15.15 -2.78
N ASN A 85 12.85 -14.64 -3.08
CA ASN A 85 13.03 -13.35 -3.72
C ASN A 85 12.66 -13.35 -5.21
N TYR A 86 12.06 -14.43 -5.72
CA TYR A 86 11.49 -14.48 -7.06
C TYR A 86 10.00 -14.74 -7.02
N ILE A 87 9.24 -14.02 -7.84
CA ILE A 87 7.82 -14.27 -8.10
C ILE A 87 7.63 -14.80 -9.52
N ILE A 88 6.71 -15.74 -9.69
CA ILE A 88 6.20 -16.16 -11.00
C ILE A 88 5.26 -15.06 -11.51
N SER A 89 5.72 -14.29 -12.49
CA SER A 89 4.93 -13.24 -13.14
C SER A 89 4.15 -13.75 -14.34
N ASP A 90 4.66 -14.79 -15.01
CA ASP A 90 4.05 -15.42 -16.18
C ASP A 90 4.21 -16.95 -16.09
N MET A 91 3.09 -17.64 -15.86
CA MET A 91 3.08 -19.08 -15.68
C MET A 91 3.35 -19.83 -16.99
N GLU A 92 2.80 -19.36 -18.11
CA GLU A 92 2.99 -20.02 -19.41
C GLU A 92 4.47 -19.97 -19.83
N ALA A 93 5.15 -18.85 -19.55
CA ALA A 93 6.58 -18.71 -19.78
C ALA A 93 7.43 -19.63 -18.88
N VAL A 94 7.08 -19.77 -17.58
CA VAL A 94 7.84 -20.58 -16.61
C VAL A 94 7.61 -22.08 -16.77
N LYS A 95 6.42 -22.49 -17.23
CA LYS A 95 5.98 -23.89 -17.31
C LYS A 95 6.99 -24.80 -17.99
N LEU A 96 7.43 -24.46 -19.20
CA LEU A 96 8.38 -25.27 -19.97
C LEU A 96 9.72 -25.43 -19.25
N SER A 97 10.20 -24.37 -18.60
CA SER A 97 11.42 -24.39 -17.81
C SER A 97 11.30 -25.33 -16.62
N PHE A 98 10.17 -25.28 -15.90
CA PHE A 98 9.99 -26.06 -14.70
C PHE A 98 9.76 -27.54 -15.03
N GLU A 99 9.02 -27.85 -16.10
CA GLU A 99 8.82 -29.23 -16.59
C GLU A 99 10.12 -29.99 -16.90
N LYS A 100 11.21 -29.29 -17.23
CA LYS A 100 12.55 -29.90 -17.41
C LYS A 100 13.00 -30.71 -16.22
N LEU A 101 12.53 -30.39 -15.00
CA LEU A 101 12.82 -31.16 -13.79
C LEU A 101 12.54 -32.65 -13.97
N LYS A 102 11.54 -33.05 -14.77
CA LYS A 102 11.21 -34.46 -15.03
C LYS A 102 12.27 -35.22 -15.86
N PHE A 103 13.14 -34.49 -16.55
CA PHE A 103 14.06 -35.02 -17.56
C PHE A 103 15.54 -34.80 -17.24
N ILE A 104 15.88 -33.95 -16.26
CA ILE A 104 17.29 -33.70 -15.92
C ILE A 104 17.99 -34.94 -15.35
N GLU A 105 19.29 -35.08 -15.64
CA GLU A 105 20.16 -36.14 -15.11
C GLU A 105 21.24 -35.61 -14.14
N LYS A 106 21.42 -34.28 -14.10
CA LYS A 106 22.34 -33.56 -13.22
C LYS A 106 21.66 -32.32 -12.66
N ALA A 107 22.25 -31.68 -11.66
CA ALA A 107 21.71 -30.45 -11.10
C ALA A 107 21.83 -29.28 -12.10
N TYR A 108 20.81 -28.42 -12.15
CA TYR A 108 20.79 -27.23 -13.01
C TYR A 108 20.35 -26.00 -12.22
N LYS A 109 20.99 -24.87 -12.46
CA LYS A 109 20.49 -23.56 -12.07
C LYS A 109 19.47 -23.06 -13.10
N VAL A 110 18.34 -22.59 -12.61
CA VAL A 110 17.35 -21.85 -13.39
C VAL A 110 17.65 -20.36 -13.21
N LEU A 111 18.04 -19.69 -14.29
CA LEU A 111 18.43 -18.28 -14.26
C LEU A 111 17.27 -17.39 -14.72
N SER A 112 17.07 -16.25 -14.06
CA SER A 112 16.30 -15.12 -14.58
C SER A 112 17.21 -13.91 -14.60
N HIS A 113 17.40 -13.32 -15.78
CA HIS A 113 18.33 -12.23 -16.03
C HIS A 113 19.73 -12.49 -15.43
N LYS A 114 20.31 -13.68 -15.70
CA LYS A 114 21.64 -14.14 -15.24
C LYS A 114 21.78 -14.40 -13.74
N LYS A 115 20.73 -14.22 -12.92
CA LYS A 115 20.73 -14.56 -11.50
C LYS A 115 19.93 -15.84 -11.26
N ALA A 116 20.38 -16.67 -10.32
CA ALA A 116 19.69 -17.93 -10.03
C ALA A 116 18.37 -17.67 -9.29
N ALA A 117 17.27 -18.08 -9.90
CA ALA A 117 15.92 -17.99 -9.35
C ALA A 117 15.47 -19.31 -8.69
N ALA A 118 15.97 -20.43 -9.21
CA ALA A 118 15.76 -21.75 -8.64
C ALA A 118 16.92 -22.69 -8.98
N VAL A 119 16.94 -23.84 -8.34
CA VAL A 119 17.86 -24.95 -8.62
C VAL A 119 17.06 -26.24 -8.71
N MET A 120 17.35 -27.03 -9.73
CA MET A 120 16.74 -28.34 -9.95
C MET A 120 17.74 -29.44 -9.67
N PHE A 121 17.34 -30.43 -8.89
CA PHE A 121 18.16 -31.59 -8.56
C PHE A 121 17.48 -32.88 -9.07
N PRO A 122 18.23 -33.77 -9.75
CA PRO A 122 17.68 -34.99 -10.31
C PRO A 122 17.31 -36.04 -9.26
N ASN A 123 17.92 -35.98 -8.06
CA ASN A 123 17.73 -36.95 -6.98
C ASN A 123 18.14 -36.37 -5.61
N VAL A 124 17.71 -37.04 -4.54
CA VAL A 124 17.99 -36.65 -3.15
C VAL A 124 19.48 -36.62 -2.83
N ASP A 125 20.30 -37.52 -3.37
CA ASP A 125 21.75 -37.54 -3.09
C ASP A 125 22.46 -36.27 -3.58
N SER A 126 22.09 -35.77 -4.76
CA SER A 126 22.62 -34.51 -5.27
C SER A 126 22.16 -33.32 -4.41
N TYR A 127 20.93 -33.37 -3.89
CA TYR A 127 20.40 -32.35 -2.99
C TYR A 127 21.04 -32.42 -1.60
N ARG A 128 21.32 -33.62 -1.07
CA ARG A 128 22.01 -33.85 0.20
C ARG A 128 23.41 -33.23 0.21
N ARG A 129 24.15 -33.32 -0.90
CA ARG A 129 25.45 -32.65 -1.06
C ARG A 129 25.31 -31.12 -0.98
N PHE A 130 24.30 -30.56 -1.64
CA PHE A 130 23.98 -29.14 -1.55
C PHE A 130 23.64 -28.74 -0.10
N LEU A 131 22.75 -29.48 0.57
CA LEU A 131 22.38 -29.22 1.96
C LEU A 131 23.57 -29.30 2.92
N THR A 132 24.46 -30.28 2.73
CA THR A 132 25.66 -30.44 3.58
C THR A 132 26.56 -29.20 3.52
N GLN A 133 26.73 -28.62 2.33
CA GLN A 133 27.50 -27.39 2.15
C GLN A 133 26.79 -26.18 2.75
N THR A 134 25.48 -26.03 2.51
CA THR A 134 24.68 -24.97 3.12
C THR A 134 24.72 -25.05 4.67
N CYS A 135 24.60 -26.25 5.25
CA CYS A 135 24.69 -26.48 6.70
C CYS A 135 26.10 -26.22 7.27
N SER A 136 27.14 -26.17 6.43
CA SER A 136 28.51 -25.84 6.87
C SER A 136 28.74 -24.34 7.11
N GLY A 137 27.69 -23.52 7.01
CA GLY A 137 27.71 -22.07 7.24
C GLY A 137 27.86 -21.24 5.97
N GLN A 138 27.88 -21.86 4.78
CA GLN A 138 27.85 -21.15 3.51
C GLN A 138 26.44 -20.64 3.21
N ALA A 139 26.33 -19.39 2.75
CA ALA A 139 25.07 -18.87 2.26
C ALA A 139 24.63 -19.66 1.01
N THR A 140 23.31 -19.88 0.84
CA THR A 140 22.78 -20.62 -0.32
C THR A 140 23.25 -20.01 -1.65
N SER A 141 23.35 -18.68 -1.72
CA SER A 141 23.89 -17.94 -2.87
C SER A 141 25.35 -18.28 -3.24
N GLU A 142 26.15 -18.78 -2.30
CA GLU A 142 27.52 -19.26 -2.54
C GLU A 142 27.51 -20.74 -2.93
N THR A 143 26.73 -21.56 -2.23
CA THR A 143 26.60 -23.00 -2.50
C THR A 143 26.17 -23.26 -3.95
N ILE A 144 25.26 -22.46 -4.49
CA ILE A 144 24.79 -22.62 -5.88
C ILE A 144 25.89 -22.40 -6.92
N LYS A 145 26.97 -21.66 -6.62
CA LYS A 145 28.03 -21.37 -7.59
C LYS A 145 28.76 -22.64 -8.03
N ILE A 146 28.73 -23.68 -7.20
CA ILE A 146 29.32 -25.00 -7.45
C ILE A 146 28.58 -25.75 -8.56
N ILE A 147 27.31 -25.41 -8.80
CA ILE A 147 26.52 -26.00 -9.88
C ILE A 147 26.89 -25.28 -11.18
N GLU A 148 27.60 -25.98 -12.07
CA GLU A 148 28.06 -25.40 -13.34
C GLU A 148 26.93 -25.25 -14.37
N ALA A 149 26.04 -26.24 -14.45
CA ALA A 149 25.01 -26.27 -15.49
C ALA A 149 23.87 -25.29 -15.18
N SER A 150 23.45 -24.53 -16.19
CA SER A 150 22.38 -23.55 -16.06
C SER A 150 21.62 -23.31 -17.36
N PHE A 151 20.40 -22.80 -17.25
CA PHE A 151 19.63 -22.29 -18.38
C PHE A 151 18.78 -21.08 -17.97
N GLU A 152 18.50 -20.18 -18.90
CA GLU A 152 17.64 -19.02 -18.68
C GLU A 152 16.15 -19.40 -18.75
N THR A 153 15.33 -18.70 -17.97
CA THR A 153 13.88 -18.77 -18.01
C THR A 153 13.28 -17.37 -18.03
N ASP A 154 12.20 -17.24 -18.79
CA ASP A 154 11.31 -16.09 -18.71
C ASP A 154 10.22 -16.33 -17.65
N GLY A 155 9.50 -15.26 -17.29
CA GLY A 155 8.35 -15.31 -16.38
C GLY A 155 8.65 -15.38 -14.87
N LEU A 156 9.92 -15.28 -14.48
CA LEU A 156 10.36 -15.06 -13.08
C LEU A 156 10.92 -13.66 -12.90
N VAL A 157 10.49 -12.95 -11.86
CA VAL A 157 10.96 -11.60 -11.53
C VAL A 157 11.63 -11.56 -10.16
N ASP A 158 12.85 -11.02 -10.10
CA ASP A 158 13.62 -10.80 -8.87
C ASP A 158 13.01 -9.64 -8.06
N ILE A 159 12.21 -9.97 -7.04
CA ILE A 159 11.66 -9.03 -6.06
C ILE A 159 12.64 -8.72 -4.92
N GLY A 160 13.87 -9.24 -4.97
CA GLY A 160 14.98 -8.67 -4.18
C GLY A 160 15.41 -7.29 -4.69
N ILE A 161 15.04 -6.94 -5.92
CA ILE A 161 15.20 -5.60 -6.48
C ILE A 161 14.04 -4.72 -5.98
N VAL A 162 14.35 -3.61 -5.31
CA VAL A 162 13.36 -2.69 -4.70
C VAL A 162 12.24 -2.31 -5.68
N ASN A 163 12.55 -1.91 -6.91
CA ASN A 163 11.53 -1.51 -7.87
C ASN A 163 10.58 -2.68 -8.23
N CYS A 164 11.12 -3.89 -8.39
CA CYS A 164 10.31 -5.09 -8.64
C CYS A 164 9.47 -5.46 -7.42
N PHE A 165 10.04 -5.32 -6.22
CA PHE A 165 9.34 -5.52 -4.96
C PHE A 165 8.12 -4.61 -4.82
N ILE A 166 8.30 -3.30 -5.04
CA ILE A 166 7.19 -2.33 -4.97
C ILE A 166 6.12 -2.64 -6.01
N ARG A 167 6.50 -3.01 -7.24
CA ARG A 167 5.54 -3.45 -8.28
C ARG A 167 4.76 -4.71 -7.85
N CYS A 168 5.44 -5.64 -7.19
CA CYS A 168 4.85 -6.88 -6.70
C CYS A 168 3.76 -6.61 -5.64
N ILE A 169 4.09 -5.82 -4.60
CA ILE A 169 3.19 -5.59 -3.46
C ILE A 169 2.03 -4.64 -3.78
N THR A 170 2.25 -3.69 -4.69
CA THR A 170 1.19 -2.78 -5.15
C THR A 170 0.20 -3.44 -6.11
N GLY A 171 0.40 -4.72 -6.46
CA GLY A 171 -0.40 -5.43 -7.45
C GLY A 171 -0.27 -4.89 -8.88
N ASN A 172 0.62 -3.91 -9.10
CA ASN A 172 0.85 -3.23 -10.36
C ASN A 172 2.11 -3.78 -11.04
N PHE A 173 2.03 -4.98 -11.60
CA PHE A 173 2.87 -5.24 -12.77
C PHE A 173 2.40 -4.40 -13.98
N ASP A 174 1.12 -3.99 -13.98
CA ASP A 174 0.53 -2.97 -14.87
C ASP A 174 0.50 -1.60 -14.21
N SER A 175 1.60 -0.92 -14.42
CA SER A 175 1.85 0.51 -14.36
C SER A 175 0.66 1.47 -14.56
N ARG A 176 0.17 2.04 -13.44
CA ARG A 176 -0.42 3.40 -13.42
C ARG A 176 0.29 4.34 -12.44
N TYR A 177 0.93 3.81 -11.40
CA TYR A 177 1.71 4.62 -10.45
C TYR A 177 3.09 5.02 -11.01
N PHE A 178 3.65 4.26 -11.96
CA PHE A 178 5.00 4.50 -12.52
C PHE A 178 5.06 4.78 -14.02
N ASN A 179 3.97 4.60 -14.80
CA ASN A 179 4.00 4.88 -16.24
C ASN A 179 4.15 6.37 -16.58
N SER A 180 4.02 7.26 -15.59
CA SER A 180 4.31 8.69 -15.73
C SER A 180 5.58 9.14 -15.01
N LEU A 181 6.29 8.23 -14.34
CA LEU A 181 7.54 8.47 -13.63
C LEU A 181 8.71 7.87 -14.42
N SER A 182 9.20 8.62 -15.41
CA SER A 182 10.51 8.35 -16.01
C SER A 182 11.60 8.90 -15.09
N GLY A 183 12.82 8.37 -15.16
CA GLY A 183 13.90 8.83 -14.28
C GLY A 183 15.08 7.86 -14.24
N ASP A 184 16.07 8.19 -13.41
CA ASP A 184 17.27 7.40 -13.21
C ASP A 184 17.49 7.06 -11.73
N GLU A 185 18.72 6.72 -11.35
CA GLU A 185 19.08 6.43 -9.97
C GLU A 185 18.91 7.64 -9.03
N TYR A 186 18.99 8.86 -9.55
CA TYR A 186 19.03 10.10 -8.77
C TYR A 186 17.78 10.97 -8.92
N THR A 187 17.03 10.82 -10.02
CA THR A 187 15.93 11.72 -10.36
C THR A 187 14.66 10.97 -10.78
N LEU A 188 13.51 11.60 -10.53
CA LEU A 188 12.19 11.17 -10.98
C LEU A 188 11.52 12.32 -11.73
N ILE A 189 10.87 12.03 -12.86
CA ILE A 189 10.17 12.98 -13.70
C ILE A 189 8.69 12.64 -13.65
N LYS A 190 7.86 13.51 -13.06
CA LYS A 190 6.41 13.37 -13.08
C LYS A 190 5.85 14.07 -14.31
N SER A 191 5.10 13.37 -15.16
CA SER A 191 4.49 13.95 -16.37
C SER A 191 3.00 13.63 -16.52
N SER A 192 2.23 14.54 -17.13
CA SER A 192 0.81 14.29 -17.45
C SER A 192 0.32 15.15 -18.61
N ALA A 193 -0.69 14.65 -19.34
CA ALA A 193 -1.46 15.45 -20.29
C ALA A 193 -2.34 16.50 -19.58
N ASN A 194 -2.65 16.31 -18.28
CA ASN A 194 -3.28 17.37 -17.48
C ASN A 194 -2.22 18.39 -17.05
N LYS A 195 -1.88 19.29 -17.99
CA LYS A 195 -0.80 20.28 -17.84
C LYS A 195 -1.02 21.19 -16.65
N GLN A 196 -2.28 21.59 -16.45
CA GLN A 196 -2.71 22.45 -15.37
C GLN A 196 -2.41 21.85 -13.99
N LYS A 197 -2.67 20.55 -13.81
CA LYS A 197 -2.38 19.84 -12.56
C LYS A 197 -0.88 19.80 -12.27
N ILE A 198 -0.06 19.47 -13.27
CA ILE A 198 1.40 19.40 -13.08
C ILE A 198 1.97 20.79 -12.78
N LYS A 199 1.46 21.83 -13.44
CA LYS A 199 1.82 23.22 -13.18
C LYS A 199 1.44 23.67 -11.78
N SER A 200 0.24 23.33 -11.31
CA SER A 200 -0.23 23.73 -9.98
C SER A 200 0.55 23.01 -8.87
N GLU A 201 0.91 21.73 -9.04
CA GLU A 201 1.79 21.02 -8.10
C GLU A 201 3.19 21.64 -8.04
N TYR A 202 3.80 21.93 -9.20
CA TYR A 202 5.11 22.59 -9.27
C TYR A 202 5.07 23.96 -8.60
N THR A 203 4.08 24.77 -8.95
CA THR A 203 3.94 26.16 -8.45
C THR A 203 3.65 26.18 -6.96
N TYR A 204 2.86 25.23 -6.44
CA TYR A 204 2.58 25.08 -5.00
C TYR A 204 3.85 25.11 -4.16
N TYR A 205 4.87 24.30 -4.51
CA TYR A 205 6.13 24.27 -3.74
C TYR A 205 6.84 25.62 -3.73
N HIS A 206 6.82 26.34 -4.87
CA HIS A 206 7.49 27.63 -4.97
C HIS A 206 6.76 28.74 -4.21
N LEU A 207 5.45 28.63 -4.04
CA LEU A 207 4.64 29.54 -3.22
C LEU A 207 4.74 29.26 -1.71
N LEU A 208 5.22 28.08 -1.30
CA LEU A 208 5.35 27.76 0.13
C LEU A 208 6.33 28.72 0.84
N PRO A 209 6.03 29.09 2.11
CA PRO A 209 7.00 29.70 3.01
C PRO A 209 8.26 28.84 3.18
N ALA A 210 9.42 29.49 3.39
CA ALA A 210 10.72 28.82 3.40
C ALA A 210 10.87 27.74 4.49
N ASP A 211 10.29 27.98 5.67
CA ASP A 211 10.26 27.06 6.81
C ASP A 211 9.40 25.81 6.55
N MET A 212 8.43 25.89 5.64
CA MET A 212 7.59 24.75 5.26
C MET A 212 8.24 23.86 4.18
N LYS A 213 9.11 24.40 3.33
CA LYS A 213 9.71 23.66 2.20
C LYS A 213 10.46 22.39 2.63
N MET A 214 11.02 22.37 3.84
CA MET A 214 11.72 21.18 4.35
C MET A 214 10.83 19.94 4.48
N TRP A 215 9.49 20.10 4.51
CA TRP A 215 8.55 19.00 4.63
C TRP A 215 8.16 18.40 3.28
N PHE A 216 8.54 19.00 2.17
CA PHE A 216 8.16 18.57 0.83
C PHE A 216 9.39 18.11 0.05
N VAL A 217 9.16 17.27 -0.97
CA VAL A 217 10.17 17.00 -2.00
C VAL A 217 10.19 18.18 -2.97
N MET A 218 11.38 18.72 -3.25
CA MET A 218 11.53 19.87 -4.13
C MET A 218 11.34 19.46 -5.59
N PRO A 219 10.35 20.01 -6.31
CA PRO A 219 10.30 19.91 -7.75
C PRO A 219 11.23 20.95 -8.39
N PHE A 220 11.80 20.61 -9.54
CA PHE A 220 12.66 21.47 -10.37
C PHE A 220 12.53 21.07 -11.85
N ASP A 221 13.13 21.85 -12.76
CA ASP A 221 13.10 21.59 -14.22
C ASP A 221 11.68 21.37 -14.77
N TYR A 222 10.79 22.35 -14.56
CA TYR A 222 9.46 22.32 -15.15
C TYR A 222 9.52 22.50 -16.67
N ARG A 223 8.82 21.63 -17.41
CA ARG A 223 8.71 21.67 -18.87
C ARG A 223 7.26 21.49 -19.27
N GLU A 224 6.83 22.25 -20.26
CA GLU A 224 5.48 22.18 -20.82
C GLU A 224 5.57 22.28 -22.34
N ASP A 225 4.95 21.33 -23.03
CA ASP A 225 4.79 21.32 -24.48
C ASP A 225 3.29 21.35 -24.85
N GLU A 226 2.97 21.12 -26.13
CA GLU A 226 1.59 21.15 -26.61
C GLU A 226 0.73 20.06 -25.96
N GLU A 227 1.29 18.87 -25.74
CA GLU A 227 0.56 17.68 -25.27
C GLU A 227 0.61 17.50 -23.75
N ARG A 228 1.73 17.81 -23.10
CA ARG A 228 2.02 17.43 -21.72
C ARG A 228 2.80 18.49 -20.95
N ALA A 229 2.74 18.38 -19.63
CA ALA A 229 3.66 19.07 -18.73
C ALA A 229 4.38 18.06 -17.84
N SER A 230 5.57 18.44 -17.37
CA SER A 230 6.39 17.64 -16.47
C SER A 230 7.23 18.49 -15.53
N TYR A 231 7.62 17.92 -14.40
CA TYR A 231 8.70 18.43 -13.55
C TYR A 231 9.55 17.26 -13.05
N THR A 232 10.79 17.58 -12.68
CA THR A 232 11.74 16.64 -12.09
C THR A 232 11.80 16.83 -10.58
N MET A 233 12.13 15.77 -9.85
CA MET A 233 12.37 15.79 -8.41
C MET A 233 13.48 14.81 -8.03
N GLU A 234 14.07 15.01 -6.86
CA GLU A 234 15.04 14.07 -6.29
C GLU A 234 14.39 12.71 -6.05
N ARG A 235 15.10 11.63 -6.42
CA ARG A 235 14.68 10.27 -6.10
C ARG A 235 15.04 9.95 -4.65
N LEU A 236 14.04 9.93 -3.79
CA LEU A 236 14.20 9.40 -2.43
C LEU A 236 14.04 7.87 -2.46
N HIS A 237 15.08 7.14 -2.06
CA HIS A 237 15.08 5.67 -1.99
C HIS A 237 14.35 5.15 -0.74
N MET A 238 13.11 5.57 -0.56
CA MET A 238 12.20 5.14 0.49
C MET A 238 10.79 4.96 -0.09
N THR A 239 9.97 4.15 0.56
CA THR A 239 8.57 3.98 0.15
C THR A 239 7.68 5.05 0.74
N ASP A 240 6.49 5.19 0.17
CA ASP A 240 5.41 5.84 0.89
C ASP A 240 5.02 5.02 2.13
N LEU A 241 4.41 5.71 3.08
CA LEU A 241 4.03 5.18 4.37
C LEU A 241 2.84 4.23 4.26
N ALA A 242 2.00 4.34 3.22
CA ALA A 242 0.85 3.47 3.05
C ALA A 242 1.29 2.02 2.84
N ILE A 243 2.36 1.82 2.06
CA ILE A 243 2.97 0.51 1.87
C ILE A 243 3.46 -0.09 3.19
N LYS A 244 4.20 0.67 4.01
CA LYS A 244 4.63 0.21 5.34
C LYS A 244 3.44 -0.13 6.24
N TRP A 245 2.42 0.71 6.22
CA TRP A 245 1.21 0.58 7.01
C TRP A 245 0.44 -0.70 6.68
N VAL A 246 0.16 -0.98 5.41
CA VAL A 246 -0.62 -2.17 5.02
C VAL A 246 0.12 -3.49 5.23
N HIS A 247 1.46 -3.46 5.27
CA HIS A 247 2.28 -4.63 5.60
C HIS A 247 2.52 -4.80 7.11
N GLY A 248 2.07 -3.85 7.92
CA GLY A 248 2.19 -3.88 9.38
C GLY A 248 3.64 -3.78 9.86
N SER A 249 4.47 -3.00 9.17
CA SER A 249 5.88 -2.77 9.57
C SER A 249 6.08 -1.56 10.46
N VAL A 250 5.04 -0.76 10.68
CA VAL A 250 5.07 0.38 11.61
C VAL A 250 4.64 -0.11 12.99
N ASP A 251 5.58 -0.25 13.91
CA ASP A 251 5.27 -0.56 15.32
C ASP A 251 4.69 0.64 16.07
N GLN A 252 4.11 0.43 17.26
CA GLN A 252 3.45 1.49 18.05
C GLN A 252 4.41 2.65 18.39
N LYS A 253 5.66 2.35 18.73
CA LYS A 253 6.65 3.38 19.07
C LYS A 253 7.05 4.19 17.85
N GLU A 254 7.30 3.53 16.72
CA GLU A 254 7.54 4.18 15.44
C GLU A 254 6.35 5.06 15.03
N PHE A 255 5.14 4.59 15.26
CA PHE A 255 3.91 5.33 14.99
C PHE A 255 3.76 6.58 15.87
N GLU A 256 4.09 6.50 17.17
CA GLU A 256 4.13 7.66 18.06
C GLU A 256 5.12 8.72 17.56
N GLU A 257 6.35 8.31 17.22
CA GLU A 257 7.39 9.21 16.69
C GLU A 257 7.00 9.82 15.33
N LEU A 258 6.29 9.06 14.50
CA LEU A 258 5.73 9.51 13.24
C LEU A 258 4.66 10.59 13.47
N LEU A 259 3.71 10.35 14.37
CA LEU A 259 2.67 11.32 14.70
C LEU A 259 3.25 12.61 15.29
N ASP A 260 4.31 12.52 16.09
CA ASP A 260 5.01 13.71 16.59
C ASP A 260 5.48 14.63 15.46
N LYS A 261 5.94 14.06 14.32
CA LYS A 261 6.32 14.83 13.14
C LYS A 261 5.12 15.41 12.40
N TYR A 262 4.06 14.63 12.20
CA TYR A 262 2.82 15.14 11.60
C TYR A 262 2.28 16.34 12.39
N PHE A 263 2.17 16.21 13.71
CA PHE A 263 1.67 17.30 14.55
C PHE A 263 2.67 18.46 14.66
N TYR A 264 3.97 18.21 14.61
CA TYR A 264 4.95 19.28 14.48
C TYR A 264 4.74 20.06 13.18
N PHE A 265 4.58 19.39 12.04
CA PHE A 265 4.24 20.01 10.77
C PHE A 265 2.93 20.81 10.88
N PHE A 266 1.86 20.22 11.43
CA PHE A 266 0.56 20.90 11.55
C PHE A 266 0.61 22.17 12.39
N ARG A 267 1.45 22.20 13.45
CA ARG A 267 1.70 23.40 14.27
C ARG A 267 2.56 24.44 13.55
N LEU A 268 3.51 24.01 12.71
CA LEU A 268 4.41 24.88 11.94
C LEU A 268 3.68 25.60 10.79
N ARG A 269 2.58 25.03 10.28
CA ARG A 269 1.79 25.64 9.19
C ARG A 269 1.48 27.10 9.49
N HIS A 270 1.70 27.96 8.50
CA HIS A 270 1.35 29.37 8.61
C HIS A 270 -0.16 29.52 8.77
N LYS A 271 -0.56 30.48 9.62
CA LYS A 271 -1.95 30.73 10.01
C LYS A 271 -2.37 32.13 9.57
N LYS A 272 -3.61 32.25 9.12
CA LYS A 272 -4.27 33.52 8.78
C LYS A 272 -5.58 33.63 9.56
N ASN A 273 -5.74 34.69 10.34
CA ASN A 273 -7.02 35.02 10.94
C ASN A 273 -8.01 35.40 9.85
N ILE A 274 -9.22 34.85 9.91
CA ILE A 274 -10.31 35.10 8.98
C ILE A 274 -11.59 35.41 9.76
N SER A 275 -12.62 35.87 9.07
CA SER A 275 -13.95 35.99 9.69
C SER A 275 -14.57 34.60 9.92
N MET A 276 -15.50 34.51 10.89
CA MET A 276 -16.28 33.28 11.10
C MET A 276 -17.09 32.88 9.84
N ASP A 277 -17.54 33.85 9.05
CA ASP A 277 -18.30 33.58 7.83
C ASP A 277 -17.40 33.01 6.72
N GLU A 278 -16.18 33.54 6.55
CA GLU A 278 -15.18 32.94 5.66
C GLU A 278 -14.81 31.52 6.11
N TYR A 279 -14.62 31.29 7.42
CA TYR A 279 -14.33 29.96 7.97
C TYR A 279 -15.46 28.96 7.63
N ARG A 280 -16.72 29.37 7.84
CA ARG A 280 -17.90 28.57 7.52
C ARG A 280 -18.01 28.29 6.03
N ASN A 281 -17.72 29.27 5.17
CA ASN A 281 -17.74 29.07 3.71
C ASN A 281 -16.70 28.04 3.28
N ILE A 282 -15.44 28.16 3.74
CA ILE A 282 -14.38 27.18 3.45
C ILE A 282 -14.78 25.79 3.96
N SER A 283 -15.30 25.69 5.18
CA SER A 283 -15.77 24.43 5.77
C SER A 283 -16.92 23.82 4.95
N ASN A 284 -17.93 24.60 4.59
CA ASN A 284 -19.08 24.13 3.81
C ASN A 284 -18.67 23.71 2.40
N ASP A 285 -17.75 24.42 1.76
CA ASP A 285 -17.25 24.03 0.45
C ASP A 285 -16.55 22.67 0.48
N LEU A 286 -15.72 22.43 1.50
CA LEU A 286 -14.98 21.17 1.66
C LEU A 286 -15.87 20.00 2.09
N TYR A 287 -16.76 20.23 3.05
CA TYR A 287 -17.42 19.16 3.80
C TYR A 287 -18.93 19.05 3.48
N VAL A 288 -19.55 20.01 2.80
CA VAL A 288 -20.99 19.96 2.46
C VAL A 288 -21.18 20.01 0.95
N ASN A 289 -20.84 21.14 0.32
CA ASN A 289 -21.09 21.39 -1.11
C ASN A 289 -20.37 20.35 -1.98
N LYS A 290 -19.08 20.08 -1.69
CA LYS A 290 -18.32 19.04 -2.37
C LYS A 290 -18.93 17.65 -2.18
N VAL A 291 -19.40 17.31 -0.99
CA VAL A 291 -19.99 15.99 -0.70
C VAL A 291 -21.29 15.81 -1.50
N ILE A 292 -22.21 16.78 -1.41
CA ILE A 292 -23.50 16.75 -2.12
C ILE A 292 -23.26 16.65 -3.63
N LYS A 293 -22.41 17.52 -4.18
CA LYS A 293 -22.05 17.50 -5.61
C LYS A 293 -21.51 16.14 -6.05
N ARG A 294 -20.66 15.50 -5.24
CA ARG A 294 -20.05 14.20 -5.57
C ARG A 294 -21.05 13.05 -5.51
N VAL A 295 -22.01 13.09 -4.60
CA VAL A 295 -23.12 12.14 -4.56
C VAL A 295 -24.00 12.31 -5.81
N GLU A 296 -24.32 13.54 -6.21
CA GLU A 296 -25.07 13.81 -7.44
C GLU A 296 -24.33 13.36 -8.71
N GLU A 297 -23.01 13.55 -8.77
CA GLU A 297 -22.17 13.03 -9.85
C GLU A 297 -22.21 11.49 -9.89
N LEU A 298 -22.09 10.82 -8.74
CA LEU A 298 -22.15 9.36 -8.65
C LEU A 298 -23.48 8.81 -9.19
N ARG A 299 -24.60 9.43 -8.84
CA ARG A 299 -25.95 9.00 -9.29
C ARG A 299 -26.12 9.03 -10.81
N LYS A 300 -25.34 9.86 -11.52
CA LYS A 300 -25.42 9.98 -12.98
C LYS A 300 -24.64 8.87 -13.71
N LEU A 301 -23.87 8.06 -12.99
CA LEU A 301 -23.02 7.02 -13.55
C LEU A 301 -23.79 5.70 -13.61
N ALA A 302 -23.82 5.06 -14.78
CA ALA A 302 -24.58 3.82 -14.99
C ALA A 302 -24.15 2.68 -14.05
N GLN A 303 -22.88 2.65 -13.66
CA GLN A 303 -22.35 1.64 -12.74
C GLN A 303 -22.93 1.75 -11.32
N PHE A 304 -23.46 2.92 -10.94
CA PHE A 304 -24.04 3.13 -9.62
C PHE A 304 -25.33 2.34 -9.41
N GLU A 305 -26.09 2.02 -10.47
CA GLU A 305 -27.34 1.25 -10.37
C GLU A 305 -27.14 -0.09 -9.63
N LYS A 306 -26.06 -0.81 -9.95
CA LYS A 306 -25.72 -2.08 -9.28
C LYS A 306 -25.40 -1.88 -7.80
N ILE A 307 -24.74 -0.78 -7.46
CA ILE A 307 -24.40 -0.44 -6.07
C ILE A 307 -25.69 -0.10 -5.33
N ASP A 308 -26.56 0.71 -5.91
CA ASP A 308 -27.83 1.11 -5.29
C ASP A 308 -28.73 -0.10 -5.01
N CYS A 309 -28.85 -1.06 -5.93
CA CYS A 309 -29.57 -2.31 -5.67
C CYS A 309 -29.01 -3.09 -4.47
N LEU A 310 -27.68 -3.15 -4.32
CA LEU A 310 -27.05 -3.81 -3.17
C LEU A 310 -27.28 -3.05 -1.86
N LEU A 311 -27.28 -1.72 -1.90
CA LEU A 311 -27.61 -0.88 -0.73
C LEU A 311 -29.06 -1.06 -0.30
N GLN A 312 -29.99 -1.16 -1.25
CA GLN A 312 -31.41 -1.42 -0.99
C GLN A 312 -31.65 -2.77 -0.34
N ALA A 313 -30.92 -3.80 -0.77
CA ALA A 313 -30.94 -5.11 -0.13
C ALA A 313 -30.29 -5.09 1.26
N ASN A 314 -29.35 -4.18 1.51
CA ASN A 314 -28.70 -3.99 2.80
C ASN A 314 -29.60 -3.17 3.74
N GLY A 315 -30.51 -3.85 4.45
CA GLY A 315 -31.54 -3.24 5.30
C GLY A 315 -31.06 -2.27 6.40
N SER A 316 -29.75 -2.22 6.67
CA SER A 316 -29.14 -1.27 7.63
C SER A 316 -28.82 0.10 7.02
N ILE A 317 -28.53 0.15 5.72
CA ILE A 317 -28.17 1.38 4.98
C ILE A 317 -29.35 1.86 4.14
N ASN A 318 -30.07 0.93 3.48
CA ASN A 318 -31.17 1.15 2.54
C ASN A 318 -30.78 1.97 1.29
N HIS A 319 -30.34 3.22 1.46
CA HIS A 319 -29.97 4.10 0.34
C HIS A 319 -28.79 5.00 0.71
N LEU A 320 -28.06 5.46 -0.30
CA LEU A 320 -26.98 6.45 -0.13
C LEU A 320 -27.48 7.75 0.52
N ASP A 321 -28.76 8.09 0.32
CA ASP A 321 -29.39 9.30 0.86
C ASP A 321 -29.49 9.25 2.38
N ALA A 322 -29.77 8.07 2.95
CA ALA A 322 -29.78 7.90 4.40
C ALA A 322 -28.40 8.14 5.03
N ILE A 323 -27.32 7.75 4.33
CA ILE A 323 -25.94 8.02 4.75
C ILE A 323 -25.66 9.52 4.68
N LEU A 324 -26.06 10.19 3.58
CA LEU A 324 -25.84 11.62 3.40
C LEU A 324 -26.60 12.45 4.44
N GLU A 325 -27.88 12.14 4.69
CA GLU A 325 -28.69 12.80 5.70
C GLU A 325 -28.12 12.61 7.10
N LYS A 326 -27.72 11.37 7.44
CA LYS A 326 -27.08 11.06 8.73
C LYS A 326 -25.77 11.83 8.90
N TYR A 327 -24.94 11.87 7.86
CA TYR A 327 -23.70 12.64 7.83
C TYR A 327 -23.95 14.12 8.11
N LEU A 328 -24.87 14.76 7.38
CA LEU A 328 -25.16 16.19 7.54
C LEU A 328 -25.72 16.51 8.94
N LYS A 329 -26.57 15.64 9.48
CA LYS A 329 -27.12 15.77 10.83
C LYS A 329 -26.04 15.67 11.91
N LEU A 330 -25.18 14.65 11.84
CA LEU A 330 -24.09 14.46 12.80
C LEU A 330 -23.06 15.58 12.70
N LYS A 331 -22.68 16.00 11.50
CA LYS A 331 -21.80 17.17 11.28
C LYS A 331 -22.33 18.40 11.99
N THR A 332 -23.61 18.74 11.76
CA THR A 332 -24.23 19.91 12.38
C THR A 332 -24.20 19.82 13.90
N LYS A 333 -24.50 18.65 14.46
CA LYS A 333 -24.51 18.41 15.92
C LYS A 333 -23.12 18.57 16.53
N ILE A 334 -22.10 17.95 15.94
CA ILE A 334 -20.70 18.05 16.38
C ILE A 334 -20.20 19.49 16.28
N GLU A 335 -20.44 20.16 15.15
CA GLU A 335 -19.98 21.53 14.95
C GLU A 335 -20.66 22.54 15.89
N THR A 336 -21.89 22.29 16.31
CA THR A 336 -22.58 23.15 17.29
C THR A 336 -22.04 22.98 18.70
N ASN A 337 -21.56 21.78 19.03
CA ASN A 337 -21.01 21.45 20.36
C ASN A 337 -19.54 21.86 20.52
N ASN A 338 -18.86 22.20 19.42
CA ASN A 338 -17.45 22.57 19.41
C ASN A 338 -17.24 24.06 19.16
N GLN A 339 -16.14 24.60 19.68
CA GLN A 339 -15.68 25.96 19.39
C GLN A 339 -14.49 25.90 18.45
N TYR A 340 -14.62 26.57 17.30
CA TYR A 340 -13.58 26.63 16.29
C TYR A 340 -12.95 28.02 16.25
N GLU A 341 -11.63 28.06 16.27
CA GLU A 341 -10.88 29.29 16.00
C GLU A 341 -11.02 29.64 14.51
N PRO A 342 -11.45 30.87 14.15
CA PRO A 342 -11.62 31.29 12.76
C PRO A 342 -10.28 31.60 12.10
N ILE A 343 -9.51 30.55 11.87
CA ILE A 343 -8.23 30.60 11.18
C ILE A 343 -8.26 29.74 9.92
N SER A 344 -7.46 30.16 8.95
CA SER A 344 -7.08 29.34 7.80
C SER A 344 -5.60 29.01 7.89
N VAL A 345 -5.21 27.88 7.31
CA VAL A 345 -3.82 27.39 7.32
C VAL A 345 -3.35 27.02 5.92
N ILE A 346 -2.05 27.13 5.66
CA ILE A 346 -1.46 26.54 4.45
C ILE A 346 -1.50 25.01 4.59
N GLY A 347 -2.28 24.33 3.75
CA GLY A 347 -2.47 22.88 3.84
C GLY A 347 -1.91 22.11 2.64
N HIS A 348 -1.47 20.88 2.90
CA HIS A 348 -1.08 19.93 1.85
C HIS A 348 -2.27 19.57 0.95
N GLY A 349 -3.44 19.40 1.57
CA GLY A 349 -4.70 18.98 0.96
C GLY A 349 -4.84 17.47 0.76
N ASP A 350 -3.80 16.68 1.04
CA ASP A 350 -3.82 15.22 0.88
C ASP A 350 -2.70 14.51 1.66
N SER A 351 -2.50 14.89 2.93
CA SER A 351 -1.45 14.34 3.81
C SER A 351 -1.76 12.92 4.33
N CYS A 352 -2.36 12.08 3.50
CA CYS A 352 -2.54 10.65 3.79
C CYS A 352 -1.20 9.90 3.65
N PHE A 353 -1.17 8.64 4.09
CA PHE A 353 0.05 7.84 4.08
C PHE A 353 0.58 7.58 2.68
N ALA A 354 -0.29 7.45 1.67
CA ALA A 354 0.13 7.24 0.29
C ALA A 354 0.89 8.43 -0.32
N ASN A 355 0.76 9.62 0.27
CA ASN A 355 1.46 10.84 -0.15
C ASN A 355 2.53 11.28 0.85
N THR A 356 2.96 10.37 1.73
CA THR A 356 3.97 10.64 2.75
C THR A 356 5.10 9.63 2.64
N LEU A 357 6.28 10.09 2.30
CA LEU A 357 7.52 9.32 2.34
C LEU A 357 8.10 9.38 3.75
N TYR A 358 8.44 8.21 4.30
CA TYR A 358 8.94 8.11 5.67
C TYR A 358 10.10 7.11 5.76
N ASN A 359 11.16 7.51 6.46
CA ASN A 359 12.27 6.61 6.80
C ASN A 359 12.54 6.66 8.31
N LYS A 360 12.48 5.49 8.96
CA LYS A 360 12.67 5.35 10.41
C LYS A 360 14.09 5.72 10.83
N THR A 361 15.09 5.19 10.13
CA THR A 361 16.52 5.33 10.46
C THR A 361 16.99 6.78 10.42
N THR A 362 16.67 7.50 9.35
CA THR A 362 17.06 8.92 9.21
C THR A 362 16.06 9.87 9.86
N LYS A 363 14.94 9.35 10.40
CA LYS A 363 13.81 10.13 10.88
C LYS A 363 13.31 11.14 9.84
N THR A 364 13.41 10.83 8.54
CA THR A 364 12.92 11.71 7.47
C THR A 364 11.42 11.54 7.27
N LEU A 365 10.69 12.65 7.15
CA LEU A 365 9.30 12.70 6.70
C LEU A 365 9.20 13.73 5.58
N LYS A 366 8.71 13.31 4.42
CA LYS A 366 8.54 14.17 3.24
C LYS A 366 7.18 13.93 2.62
N PHE A 367 6.48 15.01 2.31
CA PHE A 367 5.25 15.00 1.57
C PHE A 367 5.51 15.10 0.06
N ILE A 368 4.67 14.41 -0.70
CA ILE A 368 4.62 14.42 -2.16
C ILE A 368 3.18 14.66 -2.60
N ASP A 369 2.98 15.06 -3.86
CA ASP A 369 1.66 15.19 -4.46
C ASP A 369 0.69 16.10 -3.67
N PRO A 370 1.05 17.39 -3.44
CA PRO A 370 0.14 18.34 -2.81
C PRO A 370 -1.08 18.60 -3.69
N LYS A 371 -2.13 19.23 -3.12
CA LYS A 371 -3.34 19.62 -3.86
C LYS A 371 -3.09 20.52 -5.09
N GLY A 372 -1.90 21.13 -5.16
CA GLY A 372 -1.53 22.12 -6.16
C GLY A 372 -2.08 23.51 -5.82
N ALA A 373 -1.38 24.55 -6.28
CA ALA A 373 -1.78 25.95 -6.18
C ALA A 373 -1.10 26.77 -7.27
N LEU A 374 -1.83 27.68 -7.90
CA LEU A 374 -1.29 28.66 -8.86
C LEU A 374 -1.10 30.04 -8.26
N SER A 375 -1.77 30.33 -7.16
CA SER A 375 -1.67 31.58 -6.41
C SER A 375 -1.60 31.30 -4.91
N GLU A 376 -1.14 32.29 -4.13
CA GLU A 376 -1.02 32.14 -2.67
C GLU A 376 -2.37 31.88 -2.00
N GLU A 377 -3.47 32.43 -2.53
CA GLU A 377 -4.82 32.23 -2.02
C GLU A 377 -5.23 30.76 -2.05
N GLU A 378 -4.79 30.02 -3.07
CA GLU A 378 -5.10 28.59 -3.22
C GLU A 378 -4.36 27.70 -2.22
N LEU A 379 -3.34 28.19 -1.50
CA LEU A 379 -2.63 27.43 -0.46
C LEU A 379 -3.49 27.19 0.78
N TRP A 380 -4.33 28.17 1.12
CA TRP A 380 -5.06 28.22 2.38
C TRP A 380 -6.23 27.22 2.42
N THR A 381 -6.51 26.67 3.60
CA THR A 381 -7.57 25.68 3.82
C THR A 381 -8.01 25.60 5.28
N ASN A 382 -9.06 24.81 5.55
CA ASN A 382 -9.55 24.57 6.90
C ASN A 382 -8.51 23.80 7.74
N PRO A 383 -8.25 24.18 9.02
CA PRO A 383 -7.24 23.56 9.88
C PRO A 383 -7.36 22.05 10.05
N TYR A 384 -8.59 21.52 10.02
CA TYR A 384 -8.87 20.10 10.20
C TYR A 384 -8.70 19.29 8.90
N TYR A 385 -8.58 19.90 7.73
CA TYR A 385 -8.65 19.16 6.45
C TYR A 385 -7.52 18.14 6.28
N ASP A 386 -6.27 18.57 6.47
CA ASP A 386 -5.10 17.69 6.42
C ASP A 386 -5.11 16.63 7.54
N ILE A 387 -5.73 16.94 8.68
CA ILE A 387 -5.82 16.02 9.82
C ILE A 387 -6.88 14.96 9.56
N ALA A 388 -8.01 15.32 8.95
CA ALA A 388 -8.99 14.37 8.43
C ALA A 388 -8.36 13.47 7.37
N LYS A 389 -7.46 14.00 6.52
CA LYS A 389 -6.67 13.21 5.56
C LYS A 389 -5.69 12.24 6.21
N LEU A 390 -5.11 12.61 7.35
CA LEU A 390 -4.29 11.71 8.15
C LEU A 390 -5.14 10.62 8.83
N SER A 391 -6.26 11.00 9.45
CA SER A 391 -7.25 10.07 10.02
C SER A 391 -7.71 9.06 8.98
N HIS A 392 -7.94 9.52 7.74
CA HIS A 392 -8.40 8.70 6.62
C HIS A 392 -7.53 7.45 6.42
N SER A 393 -6.21 7.58 6.59
CA SER A 393 -5.26 6.47 6.59
C SER A 393 -5.30 5.63 7.87
N ILE A 394 -5.30 6.29 9.03
CA ILE A 394 -5.20 5.64 10.35
C ILE A 394 -6.52 4.98 10.75
N CYS A 395 -7.55 5.78 11.02
CA CYS A 395 -8.84 5.37 11.54
C CYS A 395 -9.76 4.90 10.42
N GLY A 396 -9.69 5.56 9.25
CA GLY A 396 -10.47 5.20 8.07
C GLY A 396 -9.94 3.97 7.33
N ARG A 397 -8.70 3.57 7.57
CA ARG A 397 -8.00 2.46 6.87
C ARG A 397 -8.02 2.61 5.34
N TYR A 398 -8.02 3.84 4.83
CA TYR A 398 -8.09 4.15 3.40
C TYR A 398 -7.05 3.40 2.55
N ASP A 399 -5.83 3.26 3.06
CA ASP A 399 -4.73 2.61 2.34
C ASP A 399 -4.99 1.13 2.05
N PHE A 400 -5.78 0.45 2.88
CA PHE A 400 -6.20 -0.94 2.64
C PHE A 400 -7.16 -1.02 1.44
N PHE A 401 -8.05 -0.05 1.25
CA PHE A 401 -8.90 0.01 0.05
C PHE A 401 -8.09 0.31 -1.21
N ASN A 402 -7.08 1.18 -1.12
CA ASN A 402 -6.21 1.50 -2.24
C ASN A 402 -5.38 0.30 -2.69
N ASN A 403 -4.94 -0.54 -1.76
CA ASN A 403 -4.18 -1.76 -2.05
C ASN A 403 -5.08 -3.00 -2.23
N GLY A 404 -6.41 -2.84 -2.22
CA GLY A 404 -7.35 -3.94 -2.40
C GLY A 404 -7.34 -4.98 -1.28
N LEU A 405 -6.92 -4.60 -0.07
CA LEU A 405 -6.81 -5.45 1.13
C LEU A 405 -8.07 -5.35 2.00
N PHE A 406 -9.24 -5.49 1.38
CA PHE A 406 -10.53 -5.56 2.06
C PHE A 406 -11.45 -6.54 1.33
N ASP A 407 -12.43 -7.06 2.07
CA ASP A 407 -13.50 -7.89 1.54
C ASP A 407 -14.85 -7.37 2.01
N ILE A 408 -15.89 -7.67 1.24
CA ILE A 408 -17.28 -7.41 1.60
C ILE A 408 -17.95 -8.78 1.71
N LYS A 409 -18.40 -9.12 2.92
CA LYS A 409 -19.04 -10.39 3.24
C LYS A 409 -20.53 -10.16 3.46
N ILE A 410 -21.35 -11.18 3.27
CA ILE A 410 -22.77 -11.16 3.63
C ILE A 410 -22.91 -11.88 4.97
N ASN A 411 -23.50 -11.21 5.96
CA ASN A 411 -23.74 -11.80 7.28
C ASN A 411 -25.05 -12.62 7.31
N GLU A 412 -25.38 -13.19 8.47
CA GLU A 412 -26.59 -14.01 8.67
C GLU A 412 -27.90 -13.24 8.41
N ASP A 413 -27.89 -11.92 8.60
CA ASP A 413 -29.02 -11.02 8.32
C ASP A 413 -29.07 -10.55 6.84
N PHE A 414 -28.28 -11.17 5.96
CA PHE A 414 -28.14 -10.81 4.54
C PHE A 414 -27.64 -9.37 4.30
N GLN A 415 -26.93 -8.79 5.27
CA GLN A 415 -26.36 -7.45 5.17
C GLN A 415 -24.91 -7.55 4.68
N CYS A 416 -24.49 -6.59 3.85
CA CYS A 416 -23.09 -6.46 3.46
C CYS A 416 -22.28 -5.88 4.62
N GLU A 417 -21.23 -6.58 5.01
CA GLU A 417 -20.29 -6.19 6.06
C GLU A 417 -18.88 -6.07 5.50
N LEU A 418 -18.21 -4.96 5.85
CA LEU A 418 -16.84 -4.70 5.46
C LEU A 418 -15.86 -5.43 6.39
N TYR A 419 -14.98 -6.24 5.80
CA TYR A 419 -13.91 -6.95 6.50
C TYR A 419 -12.54 -6.43 6.06
N ILE A 420 -11.71 -6.04 7.03
CA ILE A 420 -10.29 -5.69 6.84
C ILE A 420 -9.52 -6.40 7.94
N ASP A 421 -8.61 -7.30 7.55
CA ASP A 421 -7.77 -8.10 8.46
C ASP A 421 -6.61 -7.28 9.04
N PHE A 422 -6.95 -6.24 9.81
CA PHE A 422 -6.00 -5.34 10.44
C PHE A 422 -6.62 -4.70 11.68
N ASP A 423 -6.13 -5.13 12.84
CA ASP A 423 -6.45 -4.47 14.10
C ASP A 423 -5.61 -3.19 14.24
N HIS A 424 -6.31 -2.06 14.30
CA HIS A 424 -5.72 -0.74 14.40
C HIS A 424 -6.14 0.00 15.67
N SER A 425 -6.83 -0.66 16.60
CA SER A 425 -7.44 -0.01 17.77
C SER A 425 -6.43 0.77 18.61
N GLU A 426 -5.23 0.22 18.84
CA GLU A 426 -4.21 0.93 19.62
C GLU A 426 -3.63 2.14 18.88
N TYR A 427 -3.49 2.05 17.55
CA TYR A 427 -3.07 3.20 16.74
C TYR A 427 -4.11 4.32 16.74
N VAL A 428 -5.39 3.98 16.77
CA VAL A 428 -6.49 4.96 16.94
C VAL A 428 -6.40 5.63 18.30
N ASN A 429 -6.12 4.87 19.37
CA ASN A 429 -5.95 5.43 20.72
C ASN A 429 -4.78 6.42 20.76
N ILE A 430 -3.61 6.04 20.23
CA ILE A 430 -2.45 6.92 20.15
C ILE A 430 -2.79 8.18 19.34
N PHE A 431 -3.45 8.03 18.19
CA PHE A 431 -3.86 9.16 17.36
C PHE A 431 -4.81 10.11 18.08
N LYS A 432 -5.82 9.56 18.79
CA LYS A 432 -6.77 10.34 19.60
C LYS A 432 -6.05 11.16 20.69
N VAL A 433 -5.14 10.53 21.43
CA VAL A 433 -4.33 11.23 22.44
C VAL A 433 -3.51 12.36 21.82
N LYS A 434 -2.87 12.12 20.67
CA LYS A 434 -2.08 13.15 19.98
C LYS A 434 -2.96 14.29 19.43
N LEU A 435 -4.18 14.02 18.97
CA LEU A 435 -5.12 15.04 18.54
C LEU A 435 -5.49 15.98 19.69
N GLU A 436 -5.90 15.41 20.83
CA GLU A 436 -6.33 16.16 22.01
C GLU A 436 -5.17 17.02 22.56
N GLN A 437 -3.96 16.46 22.62
CA GLN A 437 -2.75 17.20 23.02
C GLN A 437 -2.44 18.40 22.11
N ASN A 438 -2.93 18.38 20.86
CA ASN A 438 -2.73 19.44 19.87
C ASN A 438 -3.96 20.33 19.68
N GLY A 439 -4.99 20.19 20.54
CA GLY A 439 -6.19 21.03 20.52
C GLY A 439 -7.18 20.71 19.40
N TYR A 440 -7.15 19.50 18.86
CA TYR A 440 -8.11 19.04 17.85
C TYR A 440 -9.14 18.09 18.47
N ASP A 441 -10.41 18.31 18.13
CA ASP A 441 -11.48 17.42 18.56
C ASP A 441 -11.55 16.15 17.68
N TYR A 442 -11.58 14.98 18.34
CA TYR A 442 -11.62 13.69 17.65
C TYR A 442 -12.89 13.50 16.83
N LEU A 443 -14.06 13.88 17.34
CA LEU A 443 -15.33 13.69 16.64
C LEU A 443 -15.42 14.58 15.40
N THR A 444 -14.91 15.82 15.47
CA THR A 444 -14.76 16.70 14.30
C THR A 444 -13.85 16.09 13.24
N VAL A 445 -12.72 15.50 13.62
CA VAL A 445 -11.82 14.82 12.67
C VAL A 445 -12.53 13.64 12.01
N ARG A 446 -13.22 12.79 12.80
CA ARG A 446 -13.92 11.60 12.29
C ARG A 446 -15.08 11.96 11.36
N ILE A 447 -15.87 12.99 11.68
CA ILE A 447 -16.97 13.39 10.79
C ILE A 447 -16.44 13.98 9.48
N TYR A 448 -15.38 14.78 9.51
CA TYR A 448 -14.75 15.30 8.29
C TYR A 448 -14.08 14.19 7.47
N GLU A 449 -13.54 13.16 8.12
CA GLU A 449 -13.04 11.98 7.42
C GLU A 449 -14.16 11.18 6.72
N ALA A 450 -15.34 11.02 7.33
CA ALA A 450 -16.49 10.42 6.64
C ALA A 450 -16.83 11.17 5.35
N SER A 451 -16.71 12.51 5.35
CA SER A 451 -16.90 13.33 4.15
C SER A 451 -15.92 12.99 3.03
N LEU A 452 -14.69 12.57 3.35
CA LEU A 452 -13.69 12.17 2.37
C LEU A 452 -14.12 10.89 1.65
N PHE A 453 -14.57 9.86 2.38
CA PHE A 453 -15.09 8.63 1.77
C PHE A 453 -16.27 8.90 0.84
N ILE A 454 -17.24 9.70 1.27
CA ILE A 454 -18.43 10.03 0.46
C ILE A 454 -18.06 10.86 -0.78
N SER A 455 -17.16 11.83 -0.64
CA SER A 455 -16.79 12.71 -1.75
C SER A 455 -15.89 12.06 -2.80
N MET A 456 -15.26 10.92 -2.49
CA MET A 456 -14.40 10.18 -3.44
C MET A 456 -15.17 9.16 -4.28
N LEU A 457 -16.41 8.82 -3.94
CA LEU A 457 -17.17 7.75 -4.61
C LEU A 457 -17.17 7.84 -6.15
N PRO A 458 -17.52 8.97 -6.81
CA PRO A 458 -17.56 9.02 -8.28
C PRO A 458 -16.17 8.91 -8.92
N LEU A 459 -15.10 9.25 -8.18
CA LEU A 459 -13.72 9.19 -8.69
C LEU A 459 -13.17 7.77 -8.79
N HIS A 460 -13.85 6.80 -8.18
CA HIS A 460 -13.44 5.39 -8.14
C HIS A 460 -14.47 4.45 -8.77
N ILE A 461 -15.40 4.99 -9.56
CA ILE A 461 -16.51 4.21 -10.14
C ILE A 461 -16.05 3.08 -11.07
N ASP A 462 -14.85 3.18 -11.65
CA ASP A 462 -14.23 2.12 -12.45
C ASP A 462 -14.01 0.84 -11.64
N TYR A 463 -14.06 0.92 -10.31
CA TYR A 463 -13.99 -0.20 -9.37
C TYR A 463 -15.23 -0.21 -8.46
N PRO A 464 -16.41 -0.65 -8.93
CA PRO A 464 -17.67 -0.59 -8.16
C PRO A 464 -17.59 -1.28 -6.78
N HIS A 465 -16.85 -2.39 -6.68
CA HIS A 465 -16.58 -3.08 -5.41
C HIS A 465 -15.89 -2.17 -4.38
N LYS A 466 -14.94 -1.33 -4.82
CA LYS A 466 -14.24 -0.35 -3.99
C LYS A 466 -15.18 0.78 -3.55
N VAL A 467 -16.05 1.25 -4.45
CA VAL A 467 -17.07 2.26 -4.12
C VAL A 467 -18.03 1.74 -3.06
N LEU A 468 -18.53 0.50 -3.19
CA LEU A 468 -19.37 -0.12 -2.15
C LEU A 468 -18.62 -0.21 -0.82
N GLY A 469 -17.35 -0.61 -0.84
CA GLY A 469 -16.49 -0.63 0.35
C GLY A 469 -16.39 0.73 1.04
N PHE A 470 -16.22 1.82 0.28
CA PHE A 470 -16.20 3.19 0.81
C PHE A 470 -17.54 3.60 1.44
N ILE A 471 -18.66 3.22 0.83
CA ILE A 471 -20.00 3.51 1.37
C ILE A 471 -20.20 2.79 2.71
N LEU A 472 -19.85 1.51 2.78
CA LEU A 472 -19.92 0.71 4.01
C LEU A 472 -19.00 1.29 5.10
N ASN A 473 -17.80 1.73 4.73
CA ASN A 473 -16.88 2.34 5.68
C ASN A 473 -17.39 3.68 6.22
N ALA A 474 -17.92 4.54 5.34
CA ALA A 474 -18.56 5.79 5.76
C ALA A 474 -19.72 5.51 6.72
N ALA A 475 -20.58 4.52 6.42
CA ALA A 475 -21.66 4.12 7.32
C ALA A 475 -21.15 3.64 8.69
N ASN A 476 -20.07 2.85 8.71
CA ASN A 476 -19.42 2.40 9.95
C ASN A 476 -18.87 3.58 10.78
N ILE A 477 -18.20 4.54 10.14
CA ILE A 477 -17.70 5.75 10.79
C ILE A 477 -18.87 6.54 11.40
N LEU A 478 -19.96 6.74 10.66
CA LEU A 478 -21.14 7.45 11.18
C LEU A 478 -21.81 6.71 12.34
N LYS A 479 -21.81 5.37 12.34
CA LYS A 479 -22.32 4.54 13.44
C LYS A 479 -21.42 4.59 14.68
N GLU A 480 -20.11 4.68 14.50
CA GLU A 480 -19.15 4.92 15.58
C GLU A 480 -19.43 6.29 16.23
N ILE A 481 -19.42 7.35 15.43
CA ILE A 481 -19.64 8.74 15.88
C ILE A 481 -20.97 8.88 16.64
N GLU A 482 -22.05 8.28 16.15
CA GLU A 482 -23.38 8.37 16.77
C GLU A 482 -23.42 7.87 18.22
N LYS A 483 -22.51 6.99 18.64
CA LYS A 483 -22.46 6.50 20.02
C LYS A 483 -21.97 7.55 21.02
N ASP A 484 -21.18 8.51 20.53
CA ASP A 484 -20.42 9.46 21.34
C ASP A 484 -20.88 10.92 21.18
N VAL A 485 -21.92 11.17 20.36
CA VAL A 485 -22.44 12.51 20.01
C VAL A 485 -23.77 12.83 20.66
#